data_AF-A0A3M0NDU2-F1
#
_entry.id   AF-A0A3M0NDU2-F1
#
_cell.length_a   1.000
_cell.length_b   1.000
_cell.length_c   1.000
_cell.angle_alpha   90.00
_cell.angle_beta   90.00
_cell.angle_gamma   90.00
#
_symmetry.space_group_name_H-M   'P 1'
#
loop_
_entity.id
_entity.type
_entity.pdbx_description
1 polymer ?
#
loop_
_entity_poly.entity_id
_entity_poly.type
_entity_poly.pdbx_seq_one_letter_code
_entity_poly.pdbx_strand_id
1 'polypeptide(L)'
;MKIKKLITTIAIGVGLVIPIFKINQNQVVEAATVNSIAKQNSYSNVTFLYKMLQTQNIRYNKFYANGNKIKYRKGKPEGIVIHETATPGASAYNEAIYFNREWKNMYSYVHAFVDHDQVIQMMTPNYGVWGAGAIANNRYIQIELCQENTRAKFAKSVNNDAIYAAKLLHRYNIKPSNACNTGKGTVWSHHAVSRFLGGTNHTDPDDYFARWGYSMDQFYALLKYYYNLQGAEPSPNPKNDRTDNPSINESETTGTKTLMHDSYIYDANGELTSAPLMLAGTQVTLSGSKTINGKPYLKIDDNQYVDASNIIGTKRTLKQDAYIYDTAGVLMNEPELKCDQAVKVYGSPINIAGEFYYPINANQFVKVTNFK
;
A
#
# COMPACT_ATOMS: atom_id res chain seq x y z
N MET A 1 -44.40 -41.86 -74.05
CA MET A 1 -43.57 -41.11 -73.08
C MET A 1 -44.46 -40.14 -72.34
N LYS A 2 -44.73 -40.36 -71.05
CA LYS A 2 -45.67 -39.55 -70.26
C LYS A 2 -44.91 -38.40 -69.56
N ILE A 3 -45.28 -37.17 -69.91
CA ILE A 3 -44.84 -35.94 -69.25
C ILE A 3 -45.73 -35.72 -68.01
N LYS A 4 -45.14 -35.45 -66.85
CA LYS A 4 -45.85 -34.92 -65.68
C LYS A 4 -45.46 -33.46 -65.41
N LYS A 5 -46.52 -32.66 -65.26
CA LYS A 5 -46.63 -31.24 -64.85
C LYS A 5 -45.96 -31.02 -63.48
N LEU A 6 -45.17 -29.96 -63.27
CA LEU A 6 -45.48 -28.52 -63.05
C LEU A 6 -46.11 -28.24 -61.68
N ILE A 7 -45.42 -27.43 -60.85
CA ILE A 7 -45.89 -26.30 -60.00
C ILE A 7 -44.78 -25.94 -58.96
N THR A 8 -44.03 -24.83 -59.11
CA THR A 8 -44.18 -23.48 -58.48
C THR A 8 -43.75 -23.46 -56.99
N THR A 9 -43.01 -22.52 -56.36
CA THR A 9 -42.86 -21.05 -56.52
C THR A 9 -41.80 -20.48 -55.54
N ILE A 10 -41.00 -19.49 -55.98
CA ILE A 10 -40.44 -18.29 -55.30
C ILE A 10 -39.52 -18.41 -54.07
N ALA A 11 -38.33 -17.79 -54.18
CA ALA A 11 -37.77 -16.91 -53.15
C ALA A 11 -37.12 -15.68 -53.83
N ILE A 12 -37.47 -14.51 -53.27
CA ILE A 12 -37.21 -13.14 -53.72
C ILE A 12 -35.77 -12.73 -53.42
N GLY A 13 -35.12 -12.02 -54.34
CA GLY A 13 -33.85 -11.34 -54.10
C GLY A 13 -34.04 -9.93 -53.53
N VAL A 14 -33.01 -9.39 -52.86
CA VAL A 14 -32.48 -8.02 -52.98
C VAL A 14 -31.06 -8.05 -52.39
N GLY A 15 -30.10 -7.44 -53.10
CA GLY A 15 -28.67 -7.53 -52.82
C GLY A 15 -28.16 -6.71 -51.65
N LEU A 16 -26.91 -7.02 -51.27
CA LEU A 16 -26.05 -6.15 -50.48
C LEU A 16 -24.63 -6.22 -51.06
N VAL A 17 -24.12 -5.03 -51.33
CA VAL A 17 -22.79 -4.69 -51.83
C VAL A 17 -21.75 -5.23 -50.85
N ILE A 18 -20.76 -5.99 -51.32
CA ILE A 18 -19.62 -6.41 -50.51
C ILE A 18 -18.64 -5.24 -50.43
N PRO A 19 -18.40 -4.63 -49.26
CA PRO A 19 -17.26 -3.73 -49.12
C PRO A 19 -16.00 -4.60 -49.04
N ILE A 20 -15.08 -4.37 -49.97
CA ILE A 20 -13.72 -4.87 -49.90
C ILE A 20 -13.07 -4.15 -48.70
N PHE A 21 -13.01 -4.82 -47.55
CA PHE A 21 -12.18 -4.35 -46.45
C PHE A 21 -10.71 -4.51 -46.86
N LYS A 22 -10.05 -3.37 -47.10
CA LYS A 22 -8.59 -3.29 -47.06
C LYS A 22 -8.15 -3.72 -45.65
N ILE A 23 -7.54 -4.90 -45.54
CA ILE A 23 -6.84 -5.32 -44.33
C ILE A 23 -5.66 -4.38 -44.17
N ASN A 24 -5.77 -3.46 -43.21
CA ASN A 24 -4.70 -2.56 -42.84
C ASN A 24 -3.64 -3.35 -42.07
N GLN A 25 -2.39 -3.01 -42.34
CA GLN A 25 -1.18 -3.69 -41.91
C GLN A 25 -1.09 -3.91 -40.39
N ASN A 26 -0.51 -5.06 -40.02
CA ASN A 26 0.05 -5.45 -38.72
C ASN A 26 0.16 -4.32 -37.68
N GLN A 27 -0.83 -4.19 -36.79
CA GLN A 27 -0.60 -3.61 -35.47
C GLN A 27 0.16 -4.65 -34.64
N VAL A 28 1.47 -4.42 -34.46
CA VAL A 28 2.21 -5.08 -33.39
C VAL A 28 1.65 -4.51 -32.09
N VAL A 29 0.82 -5.28 -31.38
CA VAL A 29 0.38 -4.92 -30.03
C VAL A 29 1.61 -4.99 -29.13
N GLU A 30 2.17 -3.84 -28.74
CA GLU A 30 3.28 -3.79 -27.80
C GLU A 30 2.81 -4.39 -26.46
N ALA A 31 3.55 -5.39 -25.94
CA ALA A 31 3.19 -6.05 -24.71
C ALA A 31 3.22 -5.04 -23.54
N ALA A 32 2.16 -5.03 -22.72
CA ALA A 32 2.08 -4.14 -21.57
C ALA A 32 3.32 -4.30 -20.66
N THR A 33 3.91 -3.16 -20.28
CA THR A 33 5.02 -3.13 -19.32
C THR A 33 4.57 -3.66 -17.96
N VAL A 34 5.51 -4.20 -17.17
CA VAL A 34 5.22 -4.63 -15.79
C VAL A 34 4.62 -3.49 -14.97
N ASN A 35 5.13 -2.27 -15.11
CA ASN A 35 4.62 -1.09 -14.41
C ASN A 35 3.18 -0.73 -14.78
N SER A 36 2.79 -0.88 -16.05
CA SER A 36 1.39 -0.66 -16.45
C SER A 36 0.45 -1.70 -15.84
N ILE A 37 0.88 -2.97 -15.76
CA ILE A 37 0.08 -4.04 -15.13
C ILE A 37 0.03 -3.82 -13.62
N ALA A 38 1.17 -3.50 -12.98
CA ALA A 38 1.28 -3.23 -11.56
C ALA A 38 0.28 -2.15 -11.11
N LYS A 39 0.20 -1.03 -11.84
CA LYS A 39 -0.71 0.09 -11.54
C LYS A 39 -2.20 -0.21 -11.67
N GLN A 40 -2.58 -1.30 -12.36
CA GLN A 40 -3.96 -1.77 -12.43
C GLN A 40 -4.37 -2.56 -11.18
N ASN A 41 -3.39 -2.97 -10.35
CA ASN A 41 -3.65 -3.75 -9.15
C ASN A 41 -3.82 -2.83 -7.94
N SER A 42 -4.85 -3.09 -7.13
CA SER A 42 -4.96 -2.49 -5.80
C SER A 42 -3.79 -2.90 -4.90
N TYR A 43 -3.50 -2.12 -3.86
CA TYR A 43 -2.53 -2.53 -2.85
C TYR A 43 -3.10 -3.67 -1.99
N SER A 44 -2.27 -4.67 -1.68
CA SER A 44 -2.60 -5.68 -0.68
C SER A 44 -2.38 -5.17 0.75
N ASN A 45 -3.16 -5.68 1.70
CA ASN A 45 -3.05 -5.30 3.10
C ASN A 45 -1.67 -5.66 3.70
N VAL A 46 -1.29 -4.94 4.75
CA VAL A 46 -0.12 -5.27 5.59
C VAL A 46 -0.58 -6.10 6.78
N THR A 47 0.00 -7.28 6.92
CA THR A 47 -0.15 -8.14 8.09
C THR A 47 1.10 -8.02 8.97
N PHE A 48 0.92 -7.89 10.28
CA PHE A 48 2.06 -7.93 11.21
C PHE A 48 2.30 -9.38 11.67
N LEU A 49 3.55 -9.84 11.61
CA LEU A 49 3.90 -11.23 11.91
C LEU A 49 3.35 -11.68 13.26
N TYR A 50 3.56 -10.92 14.33
CA TYR A 50 3.11 -11.32 15.67
C TYR A 50 1.58 -11.50 15.75
N LYS A 51 0.79 -10.74 14.98
CA LYS A 51 -0.68 -10.92 14.89
C LYS A 51 -1.02 -12.20 14.13
N MET A 52 -0.36 -12.43 13.00
CA MET A 52 -0.54 -13.63 12.19
C MET A 52 -0.20 -14.91 12.96
N LEU A 53 0.90 -14.92 13.71
CA LEU A 53 1.29 -16.09 14.50
C LEU A 53 0.34 -16.31 15.67
N GLN A 54 -0.19 -15.24 16.28
CA GLN A 54 -1.17 -15.35 17.35
C GLN A 54 -2.44 -16.06 16.91
N THR A 55 -2.98 -15.76 15.71
CA THR A 55 -4.17 -16.45 15.19
C THR A 55 -3.94 -17.93 14.89
N GLN A 56 -2.67 -18.34 14.75
CA GLN A 56 -2.25 -19.71 14.46
C GLN A 56 -1.68 -20.44 15.67
N ASN A 57 -1.72 -19.81 16.86
CA ASN A 57 -1.12 -20.33 18.08
C ASN A 57 0.38 -20.67 17.93
N ILE A 58 1.09 -19.90 17.11
CA ILE A 58 2.54 -20.01 16.91
C ILE A 58 3.23 -18.94 17.78
N ARG A 59 4.30 -19.33 18.46
CA ARG A 59 5.10 -18.39 19.25
C ARG A 59 5.86 -17.42 18.35
N TYR A 60 5.68 -16.12 18.59
CA TYR A 60 6.52 -15.08 17.99
C TYR A 60 7.90 -15.04 18.63
N ASN A 61 8.94 -15.13 17.81
CA ASN A 61 10.33 -14.98 18.21
C ASN A 61 10.80 -13.56 17.87
N LYS A 62 11.17 -12.81 18.91
CA LYS A 62 11.66 -11.44 18.78
C LYS A 62 12.92 -11.40 17.91
N PHE A 63 12.93 -10.57 16.86
CA PHE A 63 14.09 -10.36 15.97
C PHE A 63 15.14 -9.41 16.57
N TYR A 64 15.69 -9.79 17.71
CA TYR A 64 16.84 -9.14 18.35
C TYR A 64 17.40 -10.05 19.45
N ALA A 65 18.72 -10.21 19.50
CA ALA A 65 19.38 -11.01 20.52
C ALA A 65 19.55 -10.21 21.81
N ASN A 66 19.20 -10.79 22.97
CA ASN A 66 19.45 -10.21 24.30
C ASN A 66 18.96 -8.76 24.51
N GLY A 67 17.91 -8.35 23.79
CA GLY A 67 17.39 -6.98 23.86
C GLY A 67 18.15 -5.94 23.02
N ASN A 68 19.22 -6.34 22.33
CA ASN A 68 20.05 -5.47 21.51
C ASN A 68 19.43 -5.26 20.13
N LYS A 69 18.62 -4.20 20.01
CA LYS A 69 18.09 -3.72 18.73
C LYS A 69 19.16 -2.91 17.99
N ILE A 70 19.22 -3.04 16.67
CA ILE A 70 20.11 -2.22 15.85
C ILE A 70 19.52 -0.82 15.78
N LYS A 71 20.17 0.16 16.42
CA LYS A 71 19.78 1.56 16.29
C LYS A 71 20.28 2.11 14.97
N TYR A 72 19.46 2.90 14.28
CA TYR A 72 19.93 3.63 13.12
C TYR A 72 21.01 4.63 13.52
N ARG A 73 22.06 4.74 12.72
CA ARG A 73 23.20 5.63 13.01
C ARG A 73 22.81 7.12 13.07
N LYS A 74 21.67 7.50 12.48
CA LYS A 74 21.10 8.85 12.51
C LYS A 74 19.78 8.93 13.29
N GLY A 75 19.49 7.94 14.13
CA GLY A 75 18.23 7.85 14.89
C GLY A 75 17.00 7.45 14.06
N LYS A 76 17.07 7.54 12.73
CA LYS A 76 16.01 7.15 11.78
C LYS A 76 16.61 6.51 10.51
N PRO A 77 15.84 5.77 9.70
CA PRO A 77 16.35 5.22 8.45
C PRO A 77 16.72 6.33 7.47
N GLU A 78 17.69 6.03 6.61
CA GLU A 78 18.17 6.89 5.52
C GLU A 78 17.56 6.50 4.16
N GLY A 79 16.82 5.39 4.10
CA GLY A 79 16.29 4.83 2.88
C GLY A 79 15.83 3.38 3.02
N ILE A 80 15.67 2.71 1.88
CA ILE A 80 15.17 1.35 1.73
C ILE A 80 16.12 0.56 0.83
N VAL A 81 16.36 -0.70 1.17
CA VAL A 81 17.00 -1.73 0.33
C VAL A 81 15.91 -2.72 -0.09
N ILE A 82 15.87 -3.00 -1.39
CA ILE A 82 15.01 -4.00 -2.01
C ILE A 82 15.84 -5.25 -2.27
N HIS A 83 15.30 -6.38 -1.86
CA HIS A 83 15.87 -7.72 -1.97
C HIS A 83 14.97 -8.66 -2.78
N GLU A 84 15.46 -9.84 -3.11
CA GLU A 84 14.60 -10.98 -3.43
C GLU A 84 14.92 -12.20 -2.54
N THR A 85 13.96 -13.10 -2.39
CA THR A 85 14.12 -14.17 -1.40
C THR A 85 15.06 -15.30 -1.82
N ALA A 86 15.46 -15.35 -3.10
CA ALA A 86 16.14 -16.49 -3.73
C ALA A 86 15.46 -17.86 -3.53
N THR A 87 14.18 -17.89 -3.15
CA THR A 87 13.41 -19.12 -2.87
C THR A 87 12.19 -19.23 -3.79
N PRO A 88 12.33 -19.79 -5.01
CA PRO A 88 11.22 -19.96 -5.95
C PRO A 88 10.02 -20.69 -5.33
N GLY A 89 8.84 -20.07 -5.40
CA GLY A 89 7.57 -20.67 -4.96
C GLY A 89 7.26 -20.55 -3.47
N ALA A 90 8.16 -20.00 -2.65
CA ALA A 90 7.85 -19.65 -1.27
C ALA A 90 7.03 -18.34 -1.21
N SER A 91 5.89 -18.38 -0.54
CA SER A 91 5.09 -17.17 -0.26
C SER A 91 5.73 -16.32 0.85
N ALA A 92 5.27 -15.08 0.98
CA ALA A 92 5.65 -14.21 2.10
C ALA A 92 5.34 -14.88 3.45
N TYR A 93 4.25 -15.66 3.51
CA TYR A 93 3.91 -16.46 4.68
C TYR A 93 4.97 -17.53 4.98
N ASN A 94 5.41 -18.28 3.96
CA ASN A 94 6.41 -19.33 4.15
C ASN A 94 7.73 -18.75 4.66
N GLU A 95 8.19 -17.66 4.04
CA GLU A 95 9.39 -16.94 4.47
C GLU A 95 9.25 -16.40 5.89
N ALA A 96 8.12 -15.76 6.19
CA ALA A 96 7.88 -15.20 7.51
C ALA A 96 7.89 -16.27 8.62
N ILE A 97 7.30 -17.44 8.38
CA ILE A 97 7.33 -18.58 9.30
C ILE A 97 8.75 -19.13 9.45
N TYR A 98 9.48 -19.27 8.34
CA TYR A 98 10.85 -19.75 8.33
C TYR A 98 11.77 -18.81 9.13
N PHE A 99 11.76 -17.51 8.83
CA PHE A 99 12.57 -16.52 9.54
C PHE A 99 12.16 -16.36 11.00
N ASN A 100 10.87 -16.43 11.35
CA ASN A 100 10.46 -16.47 12.75
C ASN A 100 11.15 -17.62 13.51
N ARG A 101 11.33 -18.78 12.87
CA ARG A 101 11.98 -19.94 13.49
C ARG A 101 13.51 -19.87 13.46
N GLU A 102 14.09 -19.46 12.33
CA GLU A 102 15.51 -19.71 12.01
C GLU A 102 16.43 -18.47 12.07
N TRP A 103 15.90 -17.25 12.25
CA TRP A 103 16.72 -16.04 12.16
C TRP A 103 17.95 -16.05 13.08
N LYS A 104 17.90 -16.75 14.22
CA LYS A 104 19.03 -16.89 15.16
C LYS A 104 20.13 -17.81 14.63
N ASN A 105 19.77 -18.83 13.87
CA ASN A 105 20.71 -19.77 13.28
C ASN A 105 21.36 -19.15 12.04
N MET A 106 20.58 -18.38 11.27
CA MET A 106 21.04 -17.70 10.06
C MET A 106 21.73 -16.36 10.33
N TYR A 107 21.50 -15.78 11.52
CA TYR A 107 21.84 -14.40 11.83
C TYR A 107 21.30 -13.41 10.80
N SER A 108 20.11 -13.68 10.27
CA SER A 108 19.48 -12.91 9.21
C SER A 108 17.99 -12.71 9.42
N TYR A 109 17.51 -11.51 9.16
CA TYR A 109 16.09 -11.15 9.08
C TYR A 109 15.93 -9.77 8.44
N VAL A 110 14.75 -9.51 7.88
CA VAL A 110 14.39 -8.24 7.24
C VAL A 110 13.18 -7.59 7.90
N HIS A 111 12.75 -6.42 7.40
CA HIS A 111 11.58 -5.73 7.94
C HIS A 111 10.27 -6.32 7.45
N ALA A 112 10.21 -6.75 6.19
CA ALA A 112 9.02 -7.33 5.60
C ALA A 112 9.34 -8.30 4.46
N PHE A 113 8.43 -9.26 4.28
CA PHE A 113 8.32 -10.08 3.07
C PHE A 113 7.10 -9.66 2.27
N VAL A 114 7.22 -9.63 0.95
CA VAL A 114 6.18 -9.18 0.03
C VAL A 114 5.98 -10.21 -1.09
N ASP A 115 4.74 -10.60 -1.33
CA ASP A 115 4.34 -11.39 -2.50
C ASP A 115 3.13 -10.73 -3.21
N HIS A 116 2.56 -11.41 -4.20
CA HIS A 116 1.37 -10.92 -4.90
C HIS A 116 0.13 -10.80 -3.99
N ASP A 117 0.03 -11.58 -2.92
CA ASP A 117 -1.16 -11.63 -2.08
C ASP A 117 -1.08 -10.61 -0.93
N GLN A 118 0.10 -10.39 -0.34
CA GLN A 118 0.23 -9.64 0.90
C GLN A 118 1.63 -9.05 1.16
N VAL A 119 1.68 -8.17 2.16
CA VAL A 119 2.91 -7.73 2.82
C VAL A 119 2.89 -8.24 4.26
N ILE A 120 3.93 -8.96 4.69
CA ILE A 120 4.09 -9.39 6.10
C ILE A 120 5.24 -8.63 6.73
N GLN A 121 4.93 -7.71 7.65
CA GLN A 121 5.94 -6.98 8.41
C GLN A 121 6.43 -7.83 9.60
N MET A 122 7.71 -8.16 9.57
CA MET A 122 8.44 -9.00 10.53
C MET A 122 8.95 -8.21 11.72
N MET A 123 9.57 -7.06 11.43
CA MET A 123 10.23 -6.16 12.38
C MET A 123 9.80 -4.72 12.13
N THR A 124 9.73 -3.92 13.20
CA THR A 124 9.41 -2.49 13.07
C THR A 124 10.50 -1.73 12.29
N PRO A 125 10.14 -0.84 11.36
CA PRO A 125 11.09 0.01 10.61
C PRO A 125 11.74 1.12 11.43
N ASN A 126 11.57 1.13 12.76
CA ASN A 126 12.25 2.08 13.65
C ASN A 126 13.60 1.58 14.15
N TYR A 127 13.97 0.35 13.81
CA TYR A 127 15.27 -0.24 14.12
C TYR A 127 15.79 -0.95 12.89
N GLY A 128 17.11 -1.02 12.76
CA GLY A 128 17.76 -1.82 11.75
C GLY A 128 17.50 -3.32 11.90
N VAL A 129 17.84 -4.06 10.84
CA VAL A 129 17.71 -5.52 10.74
C VAL A 129 19.03 -6.12 10.24
N TRP A 130 19.16 -7.44 10.22
CA TRP A 130 20.34 -8.13 9.70
C TRP A 130 20.06 -8.73 8.32
N GLY A 131 20.09 -7.96 7.24
CA GLY A 131 19.80 -8.51 5.90
C GLY A 131 20.63 -7.97 4.73
N ALA A 132 21.42 -6.91 4.93
CA ALA A 132 22.19 -6.29 3.85
C ALA A 132 23.66 -5.99 4.23
N GLY A 133 24.21 -6.74 5.18
CA GLY A 133 25.56 -6.51 5.70
C GLY A 133 25.65 -5.35 6.71
N ALA A 134 26.69 -5.38 7.54
CA ALA A 134 26.81 -4.53 8.73
C ALA A 134 26.70 -3.02 8.44
N ILE A 135 27.15 -2.58 7.26
CA ILE A 135 27.16 -1.16 6.87
C ILE A 135 25.74 -0.68 6.55
N ALA A 136 24.90 -1.49 5.89
CA ALA A 136 23.53 -1.10 5.51
C ALA A 136 22.52 -1.35 6.63
N ASN A 137 22.77 -2.34 7.49
CA ASN A 137 21.87 -2.78 8.55
C ASN A 137 21.43 -1.67 9.52
N ASN A 138 22.29 -0.69 9.81
CA ASN A 138 21.95 0.46 10.66
C ASN A 138 21.61 1.75 9.88
N ARG A 139 21.29 1.61 8.59
CA ARG A 139 20.99 2.74 7.69
C ARG A 139 19.63 2.60 7.02
N TYR A 140 19.24 1.40 6.62
CA TYR A 140 18.11 1.23 5.71
C TYR A 140 17.08 0.25 6.24
N ILE A 141 15.83 0.52 5.88
CA ILE A 141 14.77 -0.48 5.89
C ILE A 141 15.08 -1.50 4.79
N GLN A 142 14.74 -2.77 4.99
CA GLN A 142 15.07 -3.88 4.09
C GLN A 142 13.82 -4.72 3.86
N ILE A 143 13.45 -4.90 2.60
CA ILE A 143 12.22 -5.55 2.17
C ILE A 143 12.57 -6.66 1.18
N GLU A 144 12.04 -7.85 1.42
CA GLU A 144 12.23 -9.05 0.61
C GLU A 144 11.05 -9.28 -0.32
N LEU A 145 11.30 -9.31 -1.63
CA LEU A 145 10.29 -9.68 -2.62
C LEU A 145 10.35 -11.18 -2.92
N CYS A 146 9.25 -11.89 -2.68
CA CYS A 146 9.14 -13.32 -2.98
C CYS A 146 9.17 -13.58 -4.49
N GLN A 147 9.75 -14.72 -4.88
CA GLN A 147 9.82 -15.13 -6.27
C GLN A 147 8.49 -15.71 -6.78
N GLU A 148 7.93 -15.04 -7.77
CA GLU A 148 6.66 -15.39 -8.43
C GLU A 148 6.88 -16.29 -9.64
N ASN A 149 5.80 -16.94 -10.08
CA ASN A 149 5.83 -17.89 -11.22
C ASN A 149 5.01 -17.43 -12.43
N THR A 150 4.31 -16.30 -12.35
CA THR A 150 3.58 -15.72 -13.48
C THR A 150 3.80 -14.21 -13.56
N ARG A 151 3.70 -13.65 -14.77
CA ARG A 151 3.91 -12.21 -15.00
C ARG A 151 2.88 -11.35 -14.25
N ALA A 152 1.64 -11.82 -14.14
CA ALA A 152 0.59 -11.13 -13.39
C ALA A 152 0.90 -11.08 -11.89
N LYS A 153 1.31 -12.21 -11.30
CA LYS A 153 1.73 -12.26 -9.90
C LYS A 153 2.97 -11.42 -9.65
N PHE A 154 3.96 -11.49 -10.53
CA PHE A 154 5.15 -10.63 -10.44
C PHE A 154 4.79 -9.14 -10.49
N ALA A 155 3.94 -8.71 -11.43
CA ALA A 155 3.50 -7.33 -11.52
C ALA A 155 2.74 -6.89 -10.26
N LYS A 156 1.91 -7.77 -9.70
CA LYS A 156 1.19 -7.52 -8.44
C LYS A 156 2.13 -7.48 -7.23
N SER A 157 3.15 -8.32 -7.17
CA SER A 157 4.10 -8.32 -6.05
C SER A 157 4.98 -7.06 -6.05
N VAL A 158 5.52 -6.64 -7.20
CA VAL A 158 6.27 -5.37 -7.29
C VAL A 158 5.37 -4.15 -7.05
N ASN A 159 4.07 -4.24 -7.35
CA ASN A 159 3.09 -3.22 -6.96
C ASN A 159 2.99 -3.09 -5.44
N ASN A 160 2.81 -4.21 -4.74
CA ASN A 160 2.73 -4.25 -3.29
C ASN A 160 4.00 -3.69 -2.66
N ASP A 161 5.16 -4.12 -3.13
CA ASP A 161 6.45 -3.69 -2.61
C ASP A 161 6.67 -2.18 -2.83
N ALA A 162 6.46 -1.69 -4.05
CA ALA A 162 6.60 -0.26 -4.37
C ALA A 162 5.68 0.64 -3.54
N ILE A 163 4.42 0.23 -3.29
CA ILE A 163 3.48 0.98 -2.45
C ILE A 163 3.92 0.95 -0.98
N TYR A 164 4.33 -0.21 -0.47
CA TYR A 164 4.81 -0.36 0.91
C TYR A 164 6.06 0.50 1.14
N ALA A 165 7.03 0.43 0.24
CA ALA A 165 8.24 1.22 0.28
C ALA A 165 7.94 2.73 0.21
N ALA A 166 7.04 3.18 -0.68
CA ALA A 166 6.62 4.57 -0.77
C ALA A 166 5.98 5.09 0.54
N LYS A 167 5.10 4.28 1.17
CA LYS A 167 4.49 4.61 2.47
C LYS A 167 5.53 4.77 3.58
N LEU A 168 6.56 3.91 3.59
CA LEU A 168 7.65 4.01 4.56
C LEU A 168 8.53 5.24 4.33
N LEU A 169 8.84 5.58 3.07
CA LEU A 169 9.57 6.81 2.76
C LEU A 169 8.80 8.06 3.21
N HIS A 170 7.48 8.10 3.07
CA HIS A 170 6.64 9.16 3.63
C HIS A 170 6.68 9.20 5.14
N ARG A 171 6.50 8.04 5.80
CA ARG A 171 6.54 7.93 7.27
C ARG A 171 7.80 8.57 7.88
N TYR A 172 8.95 8.38 7.24
CA TYR A 172 10.23 8.89 7.74
C TYR A 172 10.67 10.22 7.11
N ASN A 173 9.81 10.84 6.29
CA ASN A 173 10.09 12.06 5.55
C ASN A 173 11.38 11.97 4.71
N ILE A 174 11.48 10.89 3.92
CA ILE A 174 12.62 10.57 3.06
C ILE A 174 12.18 10.73 1.60
N LYS A 175 12.83 11.62 0.85
CA LYS A 175 12.57 11.77 -0.58
C LYS A 175 13.17 10.59 -1.36
N PRO A 176 12.44 9.98 -2.31
CA PRO A 176 12.93 8.85 -3.10
C PRO A 176 14.03 9.31 -4.08
N SER A 177 15.20 8.69 -3.99
CA SER A 177 16.35 8.91 -4.88
C SER A 177 17.00 7.55 -5.19
N ASN A 178 17.15 7.23 -6.46
CA ASN A 178 17.71 5.95 -6.89
C ASN A 178 19.23 5.94 -6.67
N ALA A 179 19.70 5.03 -5.83
CA ALA A 179 21.12 4.87 -5.52
C ALA A 179 21.82 3.82 -6.39
N CYS A 180 21.08 3.01 -7.17
CA CYS A 180 21.61 1.81 -7.82
C CYS A 180 22.71 2.08 -8.86
N ASN A 181 22.73 3.30 -9.41
CA ASN A 181 23.71 3.72 -10.41
C ASN A 181 24.82 4.61 -9.84
N THR A 182 24.63 5.21 -8.66
CA THR A 182 25.46 6.32 -8.16
C THR A 182 26.08 6.06 -6.79
N GLY A 183 25.60 5.07 -6.05
CA GLY A 183 25.92 4.89 -4.63
C GLY A 183 25.43 6.02 -3.72
N LYS A 184 24.52 6.86 -4.23
CA LYS A 184 23.96 8.01 -3.51
C LYS A 184 22.45 8.07 -3.72
N GLY A 185 21.70 7.89 -2.65
CA GLY A 185 20.24 7.95 -2.70
C GLY A 185 19.60 7.26 -1.50
N THR A 186 18.32 7.00 -1.64
CA THR A 186 17.43 6.51 -0.58
C THR A 186 16.69 5.22 -0.97
N VAL A 187 16.81 4.78 -2.23
CA VAL A 187 16.29 3.49 -2.71
C VAL A 187 17.46 2.73 -3.32
N TRP A 188 17.72 1.54 -2.77
CA TRP A 188 18.89 0.71 -3.06
C TRP A 188 18.42 -0.71 -3.42
N SER A 189 19.17 -1.39 -4.28
CA SER A 189 19.19 -2.87 -4.28
C SER A 189 20.26 -3.38 -3.34
N HIS A 190 20.18 -4.65 -2.95
CA HIS A 190 21.27 -5.29 -2.23
C HIS A 190 22.55 -5.32 -3.07
N HIS A 191 22.45 -5.50 -4.39
CA HIS A 191 23.59 -5.37 -5.29
C HIS A 191 24.26 -3.98 -5.22
N ALA A 192 23.47 -2.90 -5.18
CA ALA A 192 24.01 -1.56 -5.02
C ALA A 192 24.69 -1.38 -3.66
N VAL A 193 24.17 -1.99 -2.60
CA VAL A 193 24.85 -2.04 -1.30
C VAL A 193 26.20 -2.73 -1.43
N SER A 194 26.25 -3.93 -2.03
CA SER A 194 27.51 -4.67 -2.26
C SER A 194 28.54 -3.83 -3.00
N ARG A 195 28.13 -3.17 -4.09
CA ARG A 195 29.03 -2.38 -4.96
C ARG A 195 29.55 -1.10 -4.34
N PHE A 196 28.69 -0.35 -3.64
CA PHE A 196 29.02 1.01 -3.20
C PHE A 196 29.29 1.14 -1.71
N LEU A 197 28.76 0.24 -0.88
CA LEU A 197 28.93 0.26 0.57
C LEU A 197 29.82 -0.87 1.06
N GLY A 198 29.72 -2.06 0.45
CA GLY A 198 30.40 -3.26 0.89
C GLY A 198 29.80 -3.88 2.15
N GLY A 199 30.49 -4.89 2.71
CA GLY A 199 30.01 -5.65 3.89
C GLY A 199 28.99 -6.76 3.56
N THR A 200 28.74 -6.99 2.27
CA THR A 200 27.95 -8.06 1.66
C THR A 200 28.42 -8.21 0.21
N ASN A 201 28.15 -9.36 -0.41
CA ASN A 201 28.50 -9.67 -1.80
C ASN A 201 27.31 -10.14 -2.64
N HIS A 202 26.09 -9.99 -2.12
CA HIS A 202 24.89 -10.41 -2.83
C HIS A 202 24.58 -9.47 -4.01
N THR A 203 23.85 -10.00 -5.00
CA THR A 203 23.54 -9.32 -6.26
C THR A 203 22.04 -9.13 -6.48
N ASP A 204 21.21 -9.39 -5.48
CA ASP A 204 19.77 -9.25 -5.57
C ASP A 204 19.29 -7.79 -5.65
N PRO A 205 18.14 -7.52 -6.31
CA PRO A 205 17.25 -8.45 -7.00
C PRO A 205 17.51 -8.54 -8.52
N ASP A 206 18.72 -8.18 -8.99
CA ASP A 206 18.98 -7.87 -10.40
C ASP A 206 18.62 -9.03 -11.36
N ASP A 207 19.10 -10.25 -11.07
CA ASP A 207 18.86 -11.42 -11.93
C ASP A 207 17.37 -11.82 -11.92
N TYR A 208 16.72 -11.73 -10.76
CA TYR A 208 15.30 -12.04 -10.65
C TYR A 208 14.45 -11.04 -11.44
N PHE A 209 14.75 -9.74 -11.34
CA PHE A 209 14.05 -8.72 -12.13
C PHE A 209 14.32 -8.89 -13.63
N ALA A 210 15.55 -9.20 -14.03
CA ALA A 210 15.91 -9.42 -15.42
C ALA A 210 15.09 -10.56 -16.07
N ARG A 211 14.79 -11.64 -15.33
CA ARG A 211 13.93 -12.75 -15.80
C ARG A 211 12.51 -12.30 -16.20
N TRP A 212 12.04 -11.15 -15.71
CA TRP A 212 10.75 -10.57 -16.05
C TRP A 212 10.82 -9.42 -17.06
N GLY A 213 12.01 -9.12 -17.60
CA GLY A 213 12.24 -7.91 -18.37
C GLY A 213 12.00 -6.66 -17.52
N TYR A 214 12.39 -6.72 -16.25
CA TYR A 214 12.23 -5.67 -15.25
C TYR A 214 13.60 -5.23 -14.70
N SER A 215 13.65 -4.11 -13.97
CA SER A 215 14.89 -3.59 -13.39
C SER A 215 14.62 -2.72 -12.16
N MET A 216 15.67 -2.45 -11.38
CA MET A 216 15.59 -1.53 -10.26
C MET A 216 15.24 -0.10 -10.68
N ASP A 217 15.59 0.33 -11.90
CA ASP A 217 15.17 1.62 -12.43
C ASP A 217 13.66 1.65 -12.68
N GLN A 218 13.08 0.56 -13.19
CA GLN A 218 11.64 0.43 -13.37
C GLN A 218 10.90 0.32 -12.04
N PHE A 219 11.45 -0.42 -11.07
CA PHE A 219 10.92 -0.46 -9.69
C PHE A 219 10.95 0.93 -9.04
N TYR A 220 12.08 1.63 -9.12
CA TYR A 220 12.20 2.99 -8.59
C TYR A 220 11.18 3.93 -9.23
N ALA A 221 10.95 3.83 -10.55
CA ALA A 221 9.94 4.64 -11.23
C ALA A 221 8.51 4.36 -10.70
N LEU A 222 8.18 3.08 -10.41
CA LEU A 222 6.91 2.69 -9.82
C LEU A 222 6.75 3.20 -8.38
N LEU A 223 7.78 3.03 -7.54
CA LEU A 223 7.81 3.54 -6.18
C LEU A 223 7.69 5.06 -6.14
N LYS A 224 8.45 5.78 -6.98
CA LYS A 224 8.40 7.24 -7.06
C LYS A 224 7.02 7.75 -7.49
N TYR A 225 6.36 7.05 -8.41
CA TYR A 225 4.98 7.32 -8.78
C TYR A 225 4.06 7.26 -7.55
N TYR A 226 4.09 6.17 -6.78
CA TYR A 226 3.27 6.03 -5.57
C TYR A 226 3.64 6.99 -4.44
N TYR A 227 4.91 7.36 -4.33
CA TYR A 227 5.35 8.38 -3.39
C TYR A 227 4.76 9.75 -3.76
N ASN A 228 4.83 10.15 -5.03
CA ASN A 228 4.30 11.46 -5.45
C ASN A 228 2.78 11.56 -5.29
N LEU A 229 2.03 10.48 -5.52
CA LEU A 229 0.59 10.44 -5.28
C LEU A 229 0.21 10.72 -3.82
N GLN A 230 1.08 10.38 -2.88
CA GLN A 230 0.87 10.59 -1.44
C GLN A 230 1.34 12.00 -0.97
N GLY A 231 2.08 12.76 -1.78
CA GLY A 231 2.74 14.01 -1.38
C GLY A 231 2.02 15.32 -1.73
N ALA A 232 0.80 15.28 -2.26
CA ALA A 232 0.03 16.48 -2.62
C ALA A 232 -0.98 16.86 -1.52
N GLU A 233 -0.55 17.77 -0.63
CA GLU A 233 -1.28 18.90 0.01
C GLU A 233 -0.91 19.13 1.50
N PRO A 234 -0.81 20.40 1.95
CA PRO A 234 -0.25 20.84 3.24
C PRO A 234 -1.29 20.94 4.38
N SER A 235 -0.78 20.91 5.61
CA SER A 235 -1.55 21.04 6.86
C SER A 235 -1.77 22.51 7.27
N PRO A 236 -2.96 22.87 7.79
CA PRO A 236 -3.11 24.02 8.68
C PRO A 236 -3.78 23.67 10.04
N ASN A 237 -3.20 24.21 11.12
CA ASN A 237 -3.79 24.32 12.47
C ASN A 237 -5.15 25.04 12.44
N PRO A 238 -6.19 24.60 13.19
CA PRO A 238 -6.75 25.50 14.22
C PRO A 238 -7.53 24.87 15.41
N LYS A 239 -7.44 25.61 16.53
CA LYS A 239 -8.38 25.93 17.64
C LYS A 239 -9.63 25.07 17.98
N ASN A 240 -9.79 25.02 19.30
CA ASN A 240 -10.81 24.46 20.22
C ASN A 240 -12.28 24.60 19.79
N ASP A 241 -13.05 23.51 19.80
CA ASP A 241 -14.28 23.32 20.63
C ASP A 241 -14.87 21.91 20.42
N ARG A 242 -15.79 21.57 21.33
CA ARG A 242 -16.41 20.31 21.76
C ARG A 242 -16.97 19.33 20.72
N THR A 243 -17.20 18.12 21.24
CA THR A 243 -17.74 16.90 20.65
C THR A 243 -19.08 17.09 19.93
N ASP A 244 -19.07 16.96 18.60
CA ASP A 244 -20.26 16.90 17.76
C ASP A 244 -20.13 15.76 16.75
N ASN A 245 -21.25 15.15 16.34
CA ASN A 245 -21.32 14.33 15.12
C ASN A 245 -20.75 15.12 13.92
N PRO A 246 -20.19 14.49 12.87
CA PRO A 246 -19.64 15.24 11.73
C PRO A 246 -20.74 16.10 11.08
N SER A 247 -20.73 17.40 11.37
CA SER A 247 -21.58 18.40 10.74
C SER A 247 -21.03 18.67 9.35
N ILE A 248 -21.74 18.22 8.31
CA ILE A 248 -21.34 18.51 6.93
C ILE A 248 -21.58 19.99 6.65
N ASN A 249 -20.53 20.77 6.49
CA ASN A 249 -20.62 22.09 5.88
C ASN A 249 -20.66 21.94 4.34
N GLU A 250 -21.51 22.71 3.64
CA GLU A 250 -21.68 22.59 2.18
C GLU A 250 -20.35 22.68 1.41
N SER A 251 -19.40 23.48 1.90
CA SER A 251 -18.05 23.62 1.33
C SER A 251 -17.17 22.36 1.39
N GLU A 252 -17.51 21.36 2.21
CA GLU A 252 -16.74 20.11 2.34
C GLU A 252 -17.30 18.96 1.47
N THR A 253 -18.40 19.20 0.75
CA THR A 253 -19.11 18.18 -0.04
C THR A 253 -18.67 18.08 -1.50
N THR A 254 -17.78 18.95 -1.95
CA THR A 254 -17.33 19.02 -3.34
C THR A 254 -15.81 19.16 -3.45
N GLY A 255 -15.28 18.80 -4.62
CA GLY A 255 -13.84 18.89 -4.93
C GLY A 255 -13.04 17.66 -4.52
N THR A 256 -11.75 17.66 -4.85
CA THR A 256 -10.85 16.53 -4.55
C THR A 256 -10.47 16.51 -3.07
N LYS A 257 -10.70 15.38 -2.40
CA LYS A 257 -10.37 15.15 -0.98
C LYS A 257 -9.64 13.83 -0.81
N THR A 258 -8.86 13.72 0.27
CA THR A 258 -8.17 12.48 0.63
C THR A 258 -8.98 11.72 1.67
N LEU A 259 -9.13 10.42 1.45
CA LEU A 259 -9.69 9.48 2.39
C LEU A 259 -8.72 9.27 3.56
N MET A 260 -9.17 9.45 4.81
CA MET A 260 -8.32 9.35 6.00
C MET A 260 -8.54 8.07 6.82
N HIS A 261 -9.54 7.27 6.44
CA HIS A 261 -9.81 5.94 6.98
C HIS A 261 -10.28 5.02 5.85
N ASP A 262 -9.88 3.75 5.85
CA ASP A 262 -10.35 2.76 4.88
C ASP A 262 -11.88 2.76 4.77
N SER A 263 -12.41 2.74 3.55
CA SER A 263 -13.84 2.88 3.31
C SER A 263 -14.33 1.86 2.31
N TYR A 264 -15.45 1.22 2.66
CA TYR A 264 -16.30 0.60 1.66
C TYR A 264 -17.01 1.67 0.83
N ILE A 265 -17.47 1.27 -0.35
CA ILE A 265 -18.27 2.10 -1.24
C ILE A 265 -19.71 1.61 -1.17
N TYR A 266 -20.61 2.55 -0.94
CA TYR A 266 -22.04 2.32 -0.77
C TYR A 266 -22.81 2.89 -1.94
N ASP A 267 -23.96 2.30 -2.23
CA ASP A 267 -24.92 2.87 -3.17
C ASP A 267 -25.83 3.92 -2.53
N ALA A 268 -26.76 4.49 -3.29
CA ALA A 268 -27.71 5.47 -2.80
C ALA A 268 -28.68 4.97 -1.70
N ASN A 269 -28.79 3.66 -1.49
CA ASN A 269 -29.61 3.03 -0.47
C ASN A 269 -28.78 2.67 0.79
N GLY A 270 -27.46 2.80 0.71
CA GLY A 270 -26.53 2.46 1.79
C GLY A 270 -26.11 1.00 1.78
N GLU A 271 -26.36 0.29 0.67
CA GLU A 271 -25.90 -1.07 0.48
C GLU A 271 -24.46 -1.07 -0.07
N LEU A 272 -23.68 -2.08 0.31
CA LEU A 272 -22.32 -2.22 -0.19
C LEU A 272 -22.33 -2.51 -1.69
N THR A 273 -21.54 -1.76 -2.43
CA THR A 273 -21.26 -2.06 -3.83
C THR A 273 -20.27 -3.22 -3.95
N SER A 274 -20.09 -3.75 -5.18
CA SER A 274 -19.05 -4.75 -5.48
C SER A 274 -17.65 -4.16 -5.64
N ALA A 275 -17.49 -2.84 -5.48
CA ALA A 275 -16.21 -2.18 -5.61
C ALA A 275 -15.26 -2.57 -4.45
N PRO A 276 -13.94 -2.65 -4.71
CA PRO A 276 -12.98 -3.00 -3.69
C PRO A 276 -12.92 -1.96 -2.57
N LEU A 277 -12.48 -2.38 -1.38
CA LEU A 277 -12.20 -1.49 -0.26
C LEU A 277 -11.23 -0.38 -0.70
N MET A 278 -11.61 0.88 -0.48
CA MET A 278 -10.74 2.02 -0.69
C MET A 278 -9.87 2.23 0.54
N LEU A 279 -8.56 2.32 0.35
CA LEU A 279 -7.63 2.50 1.46
C LEU A 279 -7.44 3.98 1.81
N ALA A 280 -7.18 4.26 3.09
CA ALA A 280 -6.76 5.58 3.55
C ALA A 280 -5.53 6.09 2.75
N GLY A 281 -5.55 7.37 2.42
CA GLY A 281 -4.62 8.05 1.52
C GLY A 281 -5.12 8.17 0.07
N THR A 282 -6.22 7.49 -0.29
CA THR A 282 -6.79 7.58 -1.64
C THR A 282 -7.47 8.93 -1.87
N GLN A 283 -7.21 9.58 -3.00
CA GLN A 283 -7.93 10.79 -3.40
C GLN A 283 -9.26 10.43 -4.08
N VAL A 284 -10.32 11.17 -3.74
CA VAL A 284 -11.65 11.06 -4.32
C VAL A 284 -12.16 12.43 -4.73
N THR A 285 -12.91 12.50 -5.82
CA THR A 285 -13.58 13.74 -6.23
C THR A 285 -15.00 13.73 -5.70
N LEU A 286 -15.30 14.67 -4.81
CA LEU A 286 -16.62 14.80 -4.22
C LEU A 286 -17.53 15.63 -5.13
N SER A 287 -18.77 15.18 -5.27
CA SER A 287 -19.80 15.85 -6.08
C SER A 287 -21.08 16.15 -5.28
N GLY A 288 -21.05 15.95 -3.97
CA GLY A 288 -22.15 16.23 -3.06
C GLY A 288 -22.16 15.29 -1.84
N SER A 289 -23.25 15.34 -1.10
CA SER A 289 -23.48 14.48 0.07
C SER A 289 -24.89 13.92 0.09
N LYS A 290 -25.07 12.79 0.78
CA LYS A 290 -26.39 12.20 1.03
C LYS A 290 -26.46 11.66 2.45
N THR A 291 -27.58 11.89 3.12
CA THR A 291 -27.89 11.20 4.39
C THR A 291 -28.60 9.89 4.07
N ILE A 292 -28.02 8.78 4.51
CA ILE A 292 -28.56 7.44 4.29
C ILE A 292 -28.72 6.79 5.66
N ASN A 293 -29.94 6.36 6.00
CA ASN A 293 -30.28 5.77 7.30
C ASN A 293 -29.82 6.62 8.50
N GLY A 294 -29.97 7.95 8.40
CA GLY A 294 -29.58 8.90 9.44
C GLY A 294 -28.08 9.17 9.54
N LYS A 295 -27.26 8.58 8.65
CA LYS A 295 -25.80 8.75 8.63
C LYS A 295 -25.35 9.55 7.40
N PRO A 296 -24.42 10.50 7.55
CA PRO A 296 -23.90 11.29 6.43
C PRO A 296 -22.92 10.51 5.55
N TYR A 297 -23.08 10.61 4.24
CA TYR A 297 -22.19 10.07 3.21
C TYR A 297 -21.82 11.13 2.18
N LEU A 298 -20.67 10.97 1.53
CA LEU A 298 -20.16 11.83 0.47
C LEU A 298 -20.22 11.10 -0.87
N LYS A 299 -20.75 11.75 -1.90
CA LYS A 299 -20.85 11.20 -3.26
C LYS A 299 -19.49 11.31 -3.94
N ILE A 300 -18.91 10.17 -4.31
CA ILE A 300 -17.61 10.08 -4.98
C ILE A 300 -17.73 9.78 -6.48
N ASP A 301 -18.84 9.18 -6.90
CA ASP A 301 -19.17 8.88 -8.31
C ASP A 301 -20.68 8.64 -8.43
N ASP A 302 -21.17 8.36 -9.64
CA ASP A 302 -22.56 8.01 -9.88
C ASP A 302 -22.98 6.77 -9.11
N ASN A 303 -23.98 6.97 -8.26
CA ASN A 303 -24.48 5.98 -7.29
C ASN A 303 -23.39 5.37 -6.39
N GLN A 304 -22.31 6.09 -6.10
CA GLN A 304 -21.24 5.64 -5.21
C GLN A 304 -20.93 6.67 -4.13
N TYR A 305 -20.92 6.19 -2.89
CA TYR A 305 -20.84 7.00 -1.69
C TYR A 305 -19.86 6.41 -0.69
N VAL A 306 -19.20 7.26 0.09
CA VAL A 306 -18.33 6.88 1.21
C VAL A 306 -18.81 7.54 2.49
N ASP A 307 -18.60 6.89 3.62
CA ASP A 307 -18.95 7.45 4.93
C ASP A 307 -18.23 8.80 5.12
N ALA A 308 -18.99 9.85 5.41
CA ALA A 308 -18.44 11.19 5.55
C ALA A 308 -17.38 11.27 6.66
N SER A 309 -17.49 10.45 7.71
CA SER A 309 -16.52 10.42 8.81
C SER A 309 -15.14 9.94 8.37
N ASN A 310 -15.02 9.21 7.25
CA ASN A 310 -13.74 8.76 6.71
C ASN A 310 -12.97 9.88 5.98
N ILE A 311 -13.62 11.03 5.68
CA ILE A 311 -13.01 12.16 4.96
C ILE A 311 -13.07 13.44 5.78
N ILE A 312 -14.25 13.80 6.30
CA ILE A 312 -14.47 15.04 7.06
C ILE A 312 -13.95 14.90 8.49
N GLY A 313 -14.13 13.71 9.06
CA GLY A 313 -13.75 13.40 10.43
C GLY A 313 -14.64 14.09 11.47
N THR A 314 -14.29 13.91 12.73
CA THR A 314 -15.04 14.37 13.89
C THR A 314 -14.08 14.88 14.93
N LYS A 315 -14.37 16.02 15.58
CA LYS A 315 -13.50 16.52 16.66
C LYS A 315 -13.74 15.73 17.95
N ARG A 316 -12.66 15.28 18.59
CA ARG A 316 -12.66 14.67 19.93
C ARG A 316 -11.65 15.37 20.82
N THR A 317 -11.99 15.56 22.08
CA THR A 317 -11.13 16.26 23.05
C THR A 317 -10.27 15.26 23.79
N LEU A 318 -8.98 15.55 23.92
CA LEU A 318 -8.04 14.76 24.73
C LEU A 318 -8.28 14.99 26.23
N LYS A 319 -8.14 13.94 27.04
CA LYS A 319 -8.18 14.02 28.51
C LYS A 319 -6.79 14.03 29.17
N GLN A 320 -5.74 13.86 28.37
CA GLN A 320 -4.34 13.91 28.77
C GLN A 320 -3.46 14.21 27.56
N ASP A 321 -2.19 14.54 27.80
CA ASP A 321 -1.19 14.62 26.73
C ASP A 321 -1.12 13.28 25.97
N ALA A 322 -1.04 13.37 24.65
CA ALA A 322 -1.17 12.22 23.77
C ALA A 322 -0.04 12.17 22.74
N TYR A 323 0.44 10.95 22.52
CA TYR A 323 1.41 10.63 21.50
C TYR A 323 0.71 10.27 20.19
N ILE A 324 1.38 10.57 19.08
CA ILE A 324 0.98 10.18 17.75
C ILE A 324 1.74 8.90 17.37
N TYR A 325 1.02 7.94 16.79
CA TYR A 325 1.52 6.64 16.38
C TYR A 325 1.36 6.47 14.87
N ASP A 326 2.24 5.69 14.26
CA ASP A 326 2.14 5.32 12.85
C ASP A 326 1.19 4.12 12.62
N THR A 327 1.01 3.68 11.37
CA THR A 327 0.14 2.53 11.03
C THR A 327 0.55 1.20 11.68
N ALA A 328 1.75 1.12 12.28
CA ALA A 328 2.24 -0.05 13.02
C ALA A 328 2.13 0.11 14.54
N GLY A 329 1.59 1.24 15.02
CA GLY A 329 1.42 1.52 16.44
C GLY A 329 2.72 1.95 17.09
N VAL A 330 3.68 2.47 16.31
CA VAL A 330 4.92 3.02 16.83
C VAL A 330 4.83 4.52 16.95
N LEU A 331 5.26 5.01 18.11
CA LEU A 331 5.32 6.41 18.46
C LEU A 331 6.18 7.19 17.44
N MET A 332 5.60 8.20 16.81
CA MET A 332 6.26 9.00 15.77
C MET A 332 7.10 10.13 16.38
N ASN A 333 6.63 10.77 17.45
CA ASN A 333 7.27 11.90 18.16
C ASN A 333 6.90 11.92 19.66
N GLU A 334 7.58 12.76 20.46
CA GLU A 334 7.20 13.20 21.83
C GLU A 334 5.73 13.70 21.89
N PRO A 335 5.09 13.92 23.07
CA PRO A 335 3.67 14.24 23.12
C PRO A 335 3.38 15.56 22.40
N GLU A 336 2.93 15.42 21.15
CA GLU A 336 2.68 16.49 20.20
C GLU A 336 1.29 17.10 20.42
N LEU A 337 0.40 16.35 21.07
CA LEU A 337 -0.97 16.75 21.35
C LEU A 337 -1.17 16.91 22.86
N LYS A 338 -1.74 18.04 23.27
CA LYS A 338 -1.88 18.40 24.69
C LYS A 338 -3.23 18.02 25.27
N CYS A 339 -3.27 17.82 26.58
CA CYS A 339 -4.52 17.70 27.32
C CYS A 339 -5.50 18.83 26.94
N ASP A 340 -6.78 18.52 26.87
CA ASP A 340 -7.87 19.42 26.48
C ASP A 340 -7.82 19.94 25.03
N GLN A 341 -6.84 19.51 24.22
CA GLN A 341 -6.84 19.79 22.79
C GLN A 341 -7.94 19.00 22.08
N ALA A 342 -8.73 19.69 21.25
CA ALA A 342 -9.62 19.07 20.29
C ALA A 342 -8.83 18.58 19.07
N VAL A 343 -8.89 17.29 18.78
CA VAL A 343 -8.21 16.63 17.66
C VAL A 343 -9.27 16.08 16.72
N LYS A 344 -9.11 16.33 15.42
CA LYS A 344 -9.97 15.74 14.40
C LYS A 344 -9.57 14.28 14.21
N VAL A 345 -10.53 13.37 14.38
CA VAL A 345 -10.39 11.93 14.17
C VAL A 345 -11.24 11.46 12.99
N TYR A 346 -10.86 10.38 12.33
CA TYR A 346 -11.53 9.90 11.13
C TYR A 346 -12.03 8.48 11.28
N GLY A 347 -13.26 8.24 10.82
CA GLY A 347 -13.91 6.94 10.90
C GLY A 347 -14.02 6.37 12.31
N SER A 348 -14.16 5.05 12.37
CA SER A 348 -14.15 4.27 13.60
C SER A 348 -12.73 4.06 14.14
N PRO A 349 -12.56 3.72 15.44
CA PRO A 349 -11.28 3.25 15.94
C PRO A 349 -10.77 2.02 15.20
N ILE A 350 -9.46 1.94 14.98
CA ILE A 350 -8.80 0.77 14.43
C ILE A 350 -7.91 0.10 15.47
N ASN A 351 -7.77 -1.22 15.39
CA ASN A 351 -6.90 -1.99 16.27
C ASN A 351 -5.48 -2.12 15.69
N ILE A 352 -4.51 -1.48 16.33
CA ILE A 352 -3.09 -1.59 15.99
C ILE A 352 -2.37 -2.23 17.17
N ALA A 353 -1.72 -3.37 16.95
CA ALA A 353 -1.00 -4.09 18.01
C ALA A 353 -1.78 -4.38 19.31
N GLY A 354 -3.10 -4.64 19.23
CA GLY A 354 -3.93 -4.96 20.39
C GLY A 354 -4.52 -3.73 21.09
N GLU A 355 -4.14 -2.53 20.67
CA GLU A 355 -4.63 -1.26 21.19
C GLU A 355 -5.53 -0.58 20.15
N PHE A 356 -6.55 0.14 20.61
CA PHE A 356 -7.43 0.90 19.73
C PHE A 356 -6.94 2.33 19.56
N TYR A 357 -6.94 2.80 18.32
CA TYR A 357 -6.55 4.16 17.97
C TYR A 357 -7.60 4.80 17.07
N TYR A 358 -7.78 6.10 17.23
CA TYR A 358 -8.40 6.91 16.21
C TYR A 358 -7.36 7.33 15.16
N PRO A 359 -7.63 7.16 13.86
CA PRO A 359 -6.87 7.86 12.83
C PRO A 359 -7.07 9.37 12.97
N ILE A 360 -5.98 10.12 12.91
CA ILE A 360 -5.97 11.59 12.86
C ILE A 360 -5.41 12.09 11.51
N ASN A 361 -4.96 11.16 10.67
CA ASN A 361 -4.54 11.31 9.28
C ASN A 361 -4.53 9.91 8.64
N ALA A 362 -4.28 9.80 7.33
CA ALA A 362 -4.21 8.52 6.62
C ALA A 362 -3.18 7.53 7.19
N ASN A 363 -2.15 8.02 7.89
CA ASN A 363 -1.07 7.21 8.45
C ASN A 363 -0.69 7.57 9.91
N GLN A 364 -1.49 8.39 10.59
CA GLN A 364 -1.22 8.86 11.95
C GLN A 364 -2.40 8.55 12.87
N PHE A 365 -2.11 8.12 14.09
CA PHE A 365 -3.08 7.55 15.01
C PHE A 365 -2.86 8.02 16.43
N VAL A 366 -3.94 8.15 17.20
CA VAL A 366 -3.88 8.48 18.63
C VAL A 366 -4.72 7.47 19.40
N LYS A 367 -4.20 6.96 20.51
CA LYS A 367 -4.92 5.96 21.32
C LYS A 367 -6.29 6.47 21.72
N VAL A 368 -7.32 5.64 21.56
CA VAL A 368 -8.70 5.94 21.99
C VAL A 368 -8.73 6.29 23.47
N THR A 369 -7.91 5.61 24.27
CA THR A 369 -7.80 5.84 25.72
C THR A 369 -7.31 7.23 26.11
N ASN A 370 -6.81 8.05 25.17
CA ASN A 370 -6.41 9.43 25.43
C ASN A 370 -7.54 10.45 25.25
N PHE A 371 -8.71 10.03 24.73
CA PHE A 371 -9.85 10.91 24.50
C PHE A 371 -10.88 10.83 25.63
N LYS A 372 -11.67 11.89 25.76
CA LYS A 372 -12.83 12.00 26.66
C LYS A 372 -14.00 11.13 26.18
#